data_AF-A0A917U8G4-F1
#
_entry.id   AF-A0A917U8G4-F1
#
_cell.length_a   1.000
_cell.length_b   1.000
_cell.length_c   1.000
_cell.angle_alpha   90.00
_cell.angle_beta   90.00
_cell.angle_gamma   90.00
#
_symmetry.space_group_name_H-M   'P 1'
#
loop_
_entity.id
_entity.type
_entity.pdbx_description
1 polymer ?
#
loop_
_entity_poly.entity_id
_entity_poly.type
_entity_poly.pdbx_seq_one_letter_code
_entity_poly.pdbx_strand_id
1 'polypeptide(L)'
;MRSPSWLNQVERWFGHLTEQRIRRGAHKSVQSLEADIRSWIADWNSNPRPFVWTKTAEEILDSLARFVGEFLAQDTSPSSTAADCGFRRCCCHSGRGCRA
;
A
#
# COMPACT_ATOMS: atom_id res chain seq x y z
N MET A 1 6.17 4.42 -0.24
CA MET A 1 4.87 3.80 -0.59
C MET A 1 4.16 3.35 0.68
N ARG A 2 3.23 4.15 1.21
CA ARG A 2 2.22 3.73 2.21
C ARG A 2 1.17 4.85 2.33
N SER A 3 -0.02 4.64 1.78
CA SER A 3 -1.24 5.31 2.21
C SER A 3 -2.35 4.28 2.13
N PRO A 4 -2.75 3.70 3.28
CA PRO A 4 -4.09 4.02 3.78
C PRO A 4 -4.09 4.17 5.31
N SER A 5 -4.37 5.40 5.78
CA SER A 5 -4.46 5.74 7.22
C SER A 5 -5.47 4.87 7.97
N TRP A 6 -6.58 4.52 7.30
CA TRP A 6 -7.61 3.64 7.84
C TRP A 6 -7.24 2.17 7.88
N LEU A 7 -6.75 1.61 6.77
CA LEU A 7 -6.45 0.19 6.68
C LEU A 7 -5.39 -0.19 7.72
N ASN A 8 -4.39 0.68 7.93
CA ASN A 8 -3.42 0.51 9.00
C ASN A 8 -4.05 0.49 10.41
N GLN A 9 -5.15 1.20 10.64
CA GLN A 9 -5.87 1.15 11.93
C GLN A 9 -6.70 -0.13 12.05
N VAL A 10 -7.35 -0.57 10.97
CA VAL A 10 -8.07 -1.85 10.91
C VAL A 10 -7.10 -3.04 11.13
N GLU A 11 -5.95 -3.03 10.49
CA GLU A 11 -4.89 -4.04 10.66
C GLU A 11 -4.40 -4.12 12.11
N ARG A 12 -4.17 -2.96 12.75
CA ARG A 12 -3.79 -2.90 14.18
C ARG A 12 -4.89 -3.44 15.08
N TRP A 13 -6.15 -3.11 14.80
CA TRP A 13 -7.29 -3.63 15.55
C TRP A 13 -7.38 -5.16 15.46
N PHE A 14 -7.26 -5.74 14.27
CA PHE A 14 -7.21 -7.19 14.09
C PHE A 14 -5.98 -7.83 14.75
N GLY A 15 -4.84 -7.14 14.78
CA GLY A 15 -3.66 -7.56 15.53
C GLY A 15 -3.94 -7.70 17.04
N HIS A 16 -4.65 -6.73 17.64
CA HIS A 16 -5.04 -6.80 19.05
C HIS A 16 -6.00 -7.95 19.35
N LEU A 17 -7.01 -8.16 18.50
CA LEU A 17 -7.94 -9.28 18.62
C LEU A 17 -7.18 -10.62 18.57
N THR A 18 -6.27 -10.76 17.61
CA THR A 18 -5.50 -11.99 17.40
C THR A 18 -4.62 -12.31 18.60
N GLU A 19 -3.90 -11.32 19.12
CA GLU A 19 -3.00 -11.53 20.27
C GLU A 19 -3.77 -11.89 21.54
N GLN A 20 -4.93 -11.25 21.78
CA GLN A 20 -5.68 -11.44 23.02
C GLN A 20 -6.58 -12.68 23.00
N ARG A 21 -7.29 -12.93 21.90
CA ARG A 21 -8.34 -13.97 21.85
C ARG A 21 -7.95 -15.21 21.07
N ILE A 22 -7.09 -15.09 20.05
CA ILE A 22 -6.72 -16.21 19.18
C ILE A 22 -5.45 -16.91 19.67
N ARG A 23 -4.37 -16.16 19.92
CA ARG A 23 -3.06 -16.74 20.31
C ARG A 23 -2.99 -17.21 21.76
N ARG A 24 -3.67 -16.51 22.67
CA ARG A 24 -3.65 -16.79 24.12
C ARG A 24 -4.90 -17.52 24.60
N GLY A 25 -5.92 -17.66 23.76
CA GLY A 25 -7.17 -18.31 24.11
C GLY A 25 -7.08 -19.83 24.00
N ALA A 26 -7.44 -20.54 25.06
CA ALA A 26 -7.61 -21.99 25.05
C ALA A 26 -9.10 -22.33 24.90
N HIS A 27 -9.57 -22.39 23.66
CA HIS A 27 -10.99 -22.63 23.35
C HIS A 27 -11.26 -24.11 23.15
N LYS A 28 -12.29 -24.64 23.82
CA LYS A 28 -12.68 -26.06 23.73
C LYS A 28 -13.66 -26.35 22.58
N SER A 29 -14.22 -25.30 21.98
CA SER A 29 -15.15 -25.38 20.85
C SER A 29 -15.20 -24.06 20.09
N VAL A 30 -15.73 -24.09 18.86
CA VAL A 30 -15.92 -22.89 18.05
C VAL A 30 -16.93 -21.93 18.69
N GLN A 31 -17.98 -22.45 19.32
CA GLN A 31 -18.98 -21.65 20.02
C GLN A 31 -18.37 -20.90 21.21
N SER A 32 -17.43 -21.54 21.93
CA SER A 32 -16.67 -20.88 23.01
C SER A 32 -15.82 -19.73 22.47
N LEU A 33 -15.13 -19.94 21.34
CA LEU A 33 -14.35 -18.89 20.68
C LEU A 33 -15.24 -17.72 20.23
N GLU A 34 -16.39 -18.02 19.62
CA GLU A 34 -17.31 -16.99 19.14
C GLU A 34 -17.84 -16.13 20.30
N ALA A 35 -18.27 -16.76 21.39
CA ALA A 35 -18.75 -16.05 22.58
C ALA A 35 -17.66 -15.15 23.18
N ASP A 36 -16.42 -15.64 23.26
CA ASP A 36 -15.28 -14.89 23.76
C ASP A 36 -14.94 -13.69 22.86
N ILE A 37 -14.98 -13.85 21.54
CA ILE A 37 -14.77 -12.75 20.59
C ILE A 37 -15.87 -11.70 20.74
N ARG A 38 -17.15 -12.11 20.82
CA ARG A 38 -18.28 -11.17 20.99
C ARG A 38 -18.17 -10.38 22.30
N SER A 39 -17.82 -11.06 23.40
CA SER A 39 -17.57 -10.42 24.69
C SER A 39 -16.43 -9.42 24.61
N TRP A 40 -15.31 -9.80 23.99
CA TRP A 40 -14.18 -8.89 23.78
C TRP A 40 -14.52 -7.66 22.95
N ILE A 41 -15.34 -7.81 21.90
CA ILE A 41 -15.80 -6.67 21.08
C ILE A 41 -16.66 -5.72 21.92
N ALA A 42 -17.56 -6.26 22.76
CA ALA A 42 -18.38 -5.45 23.66
C ALA A 42 -17.53 -4.67 24.68
N ASP A 43 -16.55 -5.33 25.29
CA ASP A 43 -15.59 -4.69 26.21
C ASP A 43 -14.77 -3.59 25.51
N TRP A 44 -14.26 -3.89 24.30
CA TRP A 44 -13.50 -2.96 23.49
C TRP A 44 -14.30 -1.71 23.12
N ASN A 45 -15.58 -1.88 22.77
CA ASN A 45 -16.47 -0.78 22.40
C ASN A 45 -16.97 0.02 23.61
N SER A 46 -16.93 -0.54 24.82
CA SER A 46 -17.35 0.14 26.05
C SER A 46 -16.38 1.24 26.50
N ASN A 47 -15.08 1.08 26.20
CA ASN A 47 -14.07 2.13 26.37
C ASN A 47 -13.21 2.20 25.10
N PRO A 48 -13.74 2.78 24.01
CA PRO A 48 -13.05 2.77 22.74
C PRO A 48 -11.77 3.58 22.88
N ARG A 49 -10.62 2.99 22.54
CA ARG A 49 -9.40 3.77 22.31
C ARG A 49 -9.51 4.37 20.91
N PRO A 50 -9.78 5.68 20.77
CA PRO A 50 -10.02 6.24 19.46
C PRO A 50 -8.74 6.17 18.64
N PHE A 51 -8.83 5.45 17.53
CA PHE A 51 -7.87 5.48 16.44
C PHE A 51 -8.13 6.78 15.66
N VAL A 52 -7.26 7.78 15.86
CA VAL A 52 -7.43 9.10 15.22
C VAL A 52 -7.00 9.03 13.77
N TRP A 53 -7.95 9.26 12.88
CA TRP A 53 -7.67 9.45 11.46
C TRP A 53 -7.04 10.81 11.25
N THR A 54 -5.79 10.83 10.80
CA THR A 54 -5.07 12.05 10.47
C THR A 54 -5.25 12.50 9.02
N LYS A 55 -5.75 11.63 8.14
CA LYS A 55 -6.02 11.95 6.73
C LYS A 55 -7.51 11.97 6.46
N THR A 56 -7.96 13.01 5.77
CA THR A 56 -9.28 13.14 5.17
C THR A 56 -9.50 12.11 4.06
N ALA A 57 -10.75 11.88 3.68
CA ALA A 57 -11.08 10.95 2.61
C ALA A 57 -10.49 11.42 1.27
N GLU A 58 -10.51 12.72 1.04
CA GLU A 58 -9.97 13.40 -0.14
C GLU A 58 -8.47 13.17 -0.28
N GLU A 59 -7.70 13.34 0.80
CA GLU A 59 -6.24 13.07 0.79
C GLU A 59 -5.91 11.60 0.50
N ILE A 60 -6.78 10.68 0.88
CA ILE A 60 -6.62 9.24 0.57
C ILE A 60 -6.89 9.03 -0.93
N LEU A 61 -7.98 9.60 -1.46
CA LEU A 61 -8.35 9.46 -2.87
C LEU A 61 -7.29 10.09 -3.80
N ASP A 62 -6.78 11.27 -3.45
CA ASP A 62 -5.71 11.94 -4.21
C ASP A 62 -4.41 11.12 -4.20
N SER A 63 -4.05 10.54 -3.05
CA SER A 63 -2.89 9.65 -2.95
C SER A 63 -3.06 8.40 -3.81
N LEU A 64 -4.27 7.86 -3.93
CA LEU A 64 -4.57 6.69 -4.77
C LEU A 64 -4.53 7.07 -6.25
N ALA A 65 -5.16 8.19 -6.63
CA ALA A 65 -5.16 8.67 -8.00
C ALA A 65 -3.73 8.91 -8.52
N ARG A 66 -2.88 9.54 -7.70
CA ARG A 66 -1.46 9.76 -8.04
C ARG A 66 -0.69 8.45 -8.17
N PHE A 67 -0.92 7.50 -7.26
CA PHE A 67 -0.27 6.19 -7.32
C PHE A 67 -0.67 5.39 -8.55
N VAL A 68 -1.97 5.34 -8.86
CA VAL A 68 -2.49 4.63 -10.04
C VAL A 68 -2.01 5.30 -11.33
N GLY A 69 -2.00 6.63 -11.40
CA GLY A 69 -1.46 7.35 -12.56
C GLY A 69 0.02 7.07 -12.80
N GLU A 70 0.83 7.03 -11.73
CA GLU A 70 2.25 6.69 -11.80
C GLU A 70 2.47 5.22 -12.21
N PHE A 71 1.67 4.30 -11.69
CA PHE A 71 1.70 2.88 -12.04
C PHE A 71 1.37 2.64 -13.51
N LEU A 72 0.28 3.24 -14.00
CA LEU A 72 -0.14 3.11 -15.41
C LEU A 72 0.86 3.76 -16.38
N ALA A 73 1.58 4.80 -15.96
CA ALA A 73 2.65 5.39 -16.76
C ALA A 73 3.88 4.46 -16.90
N GLN A 74 4.16 3.62 -15.90
CA GLN A 74 5.26 2.63 -15.94
C GLN A 74 4.96 1.49 -16.92
N ASP A 75 3.70 1.05 -16.99
CA ASP A 75 3.24 0.02 -17.93
C ASP A 75 3.29 0.47 -19.40
N THR A 76 3.33 1.79 -19.65
CA THR A 76 3.50 2.38 -20.98
C THR A 76 4.96 2.64 -21.39
N SER A 77 5.95 2.03 -20.71
CA SER A 77 7.27 1.93 -21.35
C SER A 77 7.10 1.15 -22.66
N PRO A 78 7.40 1.75 -23.83
CA PRO A 78 7.39 0.97 -25.05
C PRO A 78 8.48 -0.08 -24.89
N SER A 79 8.07 -1.34 -24.79
CA SER A 79 8.93 -2.48 -25.04
C SER A 79 9.64 -2.21 -26.36
N SER A 80 10.93 -1.88 -26.26
CA SER A 80 11.96 -2.17 -27.26
C SER A 80 11.47 -2.26 -28.71
N THR A 81 11.01 -1.15 -29.29
CA THR A 81 11.00 -1.03 -30.74
C THR A 81 12.26 -0.29 -31.14
N ALA A 82 13.16 -1.03 -31.78
CA ALA A 82 14.37 -0.55 -32.40
C ALA A 82 14.09 0.75 -33.17
N ALA A 83 14.63 1.87 -32.66
CA ALA A 83 14.83 3.05 -33.48
C ALA A 83 15.93 2.71 -34.49
N ASP A 84 15.44 2.26 -35.64
CA ASP A 84 16.04 2.31 -36.95
C ASP A 84 17.20 3.33 -37.03
N CYS A 85 18.43 2.82 -37.08
CA CYS A 85 19.63 3.62 -37.33
C CYS A 85 19.68 3.94 -38.83
N GLY A 86 18.72 4.73 -39.30
CA GLY A 86 18.55 5.13 -40.69
C GLY A 86 18.79 6.61 -40.88
N PHE A 87 19.96 6.95 -41.43
CA PHE A 87 20.25 8.20 -42.15
C PHE A 87 20.52 9.49 -41.35
N ARG A 88 21.83 9.69 -41.08
CA ARG A 88 22.56 10.97 -40.98
C ARG A 88 22.06 12.03 -39.96
N ARG A 89 22.55 11.93 -38.73
CA ARG A 89 23.30 13.04 -38.10
C ARG A 89 24.19 12.51 -36.96
N CYS A 90 25.49 12.46 -37.21
CA CYS A 90 26.46 12.24 -36.13
C CYS A 90 26.42 13.47 -35.21
N CYS A 91 25.90 13.32 -34.00
CA CYS A 91 26.19 14.26 -32.92
C CYS A 91 27.60 13.98 -32.41
N CYS A 92 28.55 14.86 -32.74
CA CYS A 92 29.88 14.85 -32.15
C CYS A 92 29.76 15.07 -30.63
N HIS A 93 30.19 14.10 -29.84
CA HIS A 93 30.50 14.32 -28.43
C HIS A 93 31.97 13.97 -28.18
N SER A 94 32.69 14.89 -27.54
CA SER A 94 34.04 14.73 -26.99
C SER A 94 35.23 14.66 -27.96
N GLY A 95 35.74 15.83 -28.34
CA GLY A 95 37.12 16.21 -28.04
C GLY A 95 38.32 15.39 -28.56
N ARG A 96 38.21 14.61 -29.65
CA ARG A 96 39.39 14.11 -30.38
C ARG A 96 39.19 14.27 -31.89
N GLY A 97 40.23 14.80 -32.54
CA GLY A 97 40.17 15.52 -33.81
C GLY A 97 39.58 14.76 -35.00
N CYS A 98 38.89 15.51 -35.86
CA CYS A 98 38.63 15.16 -37.25
C CYS A 98 39.93 15.34 -38.03
N ARG A 99 40.39 14.32 -38.76
CA ARG A 99 41.41 14.48 -39.80
C ARG A 99 40.78 14.08 -41.15
N ALA A 100 41.11 14.88 -42.16
CA ALA A 100 40.44 15.01 -43.46
C ALA A 100 40.24 13.70 -44.23
#